data_AF-A0A380MV21-F1
#
_entry.id   AF-A0A380MV21-F1
#
_cell.length_a   1.000
_cell.length_b   1.000
_cell.length_c   1.000
_cell.angle_alpha   90.00
_cell.angle_beta   90.00
_cell.angle_gamma   90.00
#
_symmetry.space_group_name_H-M   'P 1'
#
loop_
_entity.id
_entity.type
_entity.pdbx_description
1 polymer ?
#
loop_
_entity_poly.entity_id
_entity_poly.type
_entity_poly.pdbx_seq_one_letter_code
_entity_poly.pdbx_strand_id
1 'polypeptide(L)'
;MHADNQDRYGSVSRFLHWSMALCLLFMFASALLWQWDEAWRRLLPWHKGGGMLLLMLAAFRILWAISVDKRPAAANIAVRLGHSALYVFMIAVPTAALIREAAANASADNWGMRFGDIWHARLAYAFLFLIVGHIFMAFYHQWRGEKLLQRMIG
;
A
#
# COMPACT_ATOMS: atom_id res chain seq x y z
N MET A 1 2.89 -15.26 20.10
CA MET A 1 2.52 -14.03 19.35
C MET A 1 2.13 -12.96 20.35
N HIS A 2 2.58 -11.72 20.18
CA HIS A 2 2.09 -10.60 20.99
C HIS A 2 0.86 -10.00 20.31
N ALA A 3 -0.21 -9.79 21.08
CA ALA A 3 -1.41 -9.11 20.62
C ALA A 3 -1.21 -7.58 20.59
N ASP A 4 -2.05 -6.89 19.82
CA ASP A 4 -2.09 -5.44 19.79
C ASP A 4 -2.57 -4.89 21.15
N ASN A 5 -2.07 -3.72 21.53
CA ASN A 5 -2.53 -2.98 22.71
C ASN A 5 -2.52 -1.47 22.45
N GLN A 6 -2.77 -0.65 23.49
CA GLN A 6 -2.87 0.80 23.33
C GLN A 6 -1.53 1.48 23.00
N ASP A 7 -0.41 0.83 23.30
CA ASP A 7 0.92 1.42 23.16
C ASP A 7 1.68 0.90 21.93
N ARG A 8 1.41 -0.35 21.51
CA ARG A 8 2.13 -1.00 20.40
C ARG A 8 1.25 -1.96 19.60
N TYR A 9 1.64 -2.18 18.35
CA TYR A 9 1.07 -3.22 17.51
C TYR A 9 1.72 -4.58 17.82
N GLY A 10 0.90 -5.63 17.71
CA GLY A 10 1.29 -7.02 17.91
C GLY A 10 2.03 -7.60 16.71
N SER A 11 2.44 -8.87 16.81
CA SER A 11 3.25 -9.53 15.79
C SER A 11 2.52 -9.65 14.45
N VAL A 12 1.21 -9.92 14.44
CA VAL A 12 0.42 -10.05 13.21
C VAL A 12 0.29 -8.70 12.50
N SER A 13 -0.12 -7.64 13.22
CA SER A 13 -0.24 -6.29 12.67
C SER A 13 1.06 -5.76 12.07
N ARG A 14 2.20 -6.06 12.71
CA ARG A 14 3.53 -5.69 12.22
C ARG A 14 3.97 -6.53 11.04
N PHE A 15 3.77 -7.85 11.07
CA PHE A 15 4.07 -8.74 9.95
C PHE A 15 3.32 -8.31 8.69
N LEU A 16 2.01 -8.05 8.81
CA LEU A 16 1.20 -7.55 7.70
C LEU A 16 1.72 -6.21 7.19
N HIS A 17 2.02 -5.27 8.08
CA HIS A 17 2.52 -3.95 7.68
C HIS A 17 3.83 -4.04 6.88
N TRP A 18 4.84 -4.73 7.43
CA TRP A 18 6.16 -4.80 6.81
C TRP A 18 6.18 -5.64 5.54
N SER A 19 5.39 -6.71 5.49
CA SER A 19 5.18 -7.49 4.25
C SER A 19 4.60 -6.61 3.15
N MET A 20 3.60 -5.78 3.48
CA MET A 20 3.00 -4.85 2.54
C MET A 20 3.96 -3.73 2.14
N ALA A 21 4.73 -3.18 3.08
CA ALA A 21 5.74 -2.17 2.80
C ALA A 21 6.82 -2.69 1.83
N LEU A 22 7.25 -3.95 2.00
CA LEU A 22 8.18 -4.61 1.09
C LEU A 22 7.56 -4.81 -0.31
N CYS A 23 6.29 -5.24 -0.39
CA CYS A 23 5.57 -5.34 -1.65
C CYS A 23 5.48 -3.99 -2.35
N LEU A 24 5.10 -2.92 -1.63
CA LEU A 24 5.02 -1.56 -2.16
C LEU A 24 6.37 -1.06 -2.67
N LEU A 25 7.45 -1.28 -1.89
CA LEU A 25 8.81 -0.95 -2.32
C LEU A 25 9.14 -1.63 -3.64
N PHE A 26 8.86 -2.94 -3.76
CA PHE A 26 9.09 -3.67 -5.00
C PHE A 26 8.22 -3.15 -6.16
N MET A 27 6.93 -2.86 -5.93
CA MET A 27 6.03 -2.31 -6.96
C MET A 27 6.55 -1.00 -7.55
N PHE A 28 6.92 -0.04 -6.68
CA PHE A 28 7.41 1.25 -7.14
C PHE A 28 8.82 1.16 -7.72
N ALA A 29 9.71 0.35 -7.13
CA ALA A 29 11.05 0.14 -7.66
C ALA A 29 10.99 -0.46 -9.08
N SER A 30 10.20 -1.52 -9.30
CA SER A 30 10.07 -2.10 -10.64
C SER A 30 9.51 -1.08 -11.64
N ALA A 31 8.53 -0.27 -11.22
CA ALA A 31 7.92 0.75 -12.05
C ALA A 31 8.89 1.85 -12.49
N LEU A 32 9.75 2.29 -11.58
CA LEU A 32 10.78 3.29 -11.86
C LEU A 32 11.90 2.70 -12.74
N LEU A 33 12.31 1.46 -12.46
CA LEU A 33 13.37 0.78 -13.23
C LEU A 33 13.02 0.65 -14.71
N TRP A 34 11.79 0.24 -15.06
CA TRP A 34 11.42 0.11 -16.48
C TRP A 34 11.07 1.43 -17.18
N GLN A 35 10.87 2.52 -16.42
CA GLN A 35 10.82 3.87 -16.99
C GLN A 35 12.21 4.40 -17.30
N TRP A 36 13.20 3.99 -16.52
CA TRP A 36 14.60 4.32 -16.75
C TRP A 36 15.18 3.54 -17.94
N ASP A 37 14.96 2.22 -17.98
CA ASP A 37 15.43 1.34 -19.04
C ASP A 37 14.40 0.22 -19.29
N GLU A 38 13.91 0.15 -20.52
CA GLU A 38 12.90 -0.80 -20.96
C GLU A 38 13.30 -2.26 -20.73
N ALA A 39 14.59 -2.60 -20.64
CA ALA A 39 15.06 -3.94 -20.29
C ALA A 39 14.48 -4.46 -18.96
N TRP A 40 14.13 -3.56 -18.03
CA TRP A 40 13.50 -3.92 -16.76
C TRP A 40 12.02 -4.30 -16.87
N ARG A 41 11.37 -4.11 -18.03
CA ARG A 41 10.00 -4.63 -18.28
C ARG A 41 9.90 -6.14 -18.10
N ARG A 42 11.02 -6.87 -18.11
CA ARG A 42 11.09 -8.28 -17.68
C ARG A 42 10.54 -8.56 -16.28
N LEU A 43 10.47 -7.53 -15.42
CA LEU A 43 9.87 -7.61 -14.08
C LEU A 43 8.33 -7.53 -14.08
N LEU A 44 7.69 -7.23 -15.22
CA LEU A 44 6.25 -7.03 -15.31
C LEU A 44 5.42 -8.21 -14.75
N PRO A 45 5.73 -9.49 -15.04
CA PRO A 45 5.00 -10.61 -14.45
C PRO A 45 5.08 -10.62 -12.91
N TRP A 46 6.26 -10.31 -12.37
CA TRP A 46 6.49 -10.21 -10.93
C TRP A 46 5.75 -9.01 -10.33
N HIS A 47 5.69 -7.88 -11.04
CA HIS A 47 4.90 -6.72 -10.61
C HIS A 47 3.40 -7.06 -10.54
N LYS A 48 2.85 -7.73 -11.56
CA LYS A 48 1.45 -8.19 -11.54
C LYS A 48 1.18 -9.13 -10.35
N GLY A 49 2.05 -10.12 -10.15
CA GLY A 49 1.94 -11.06 -9.02
C GLY A 49 2.05 -10.37 -7.65
N GLY A 50 3.02 -9.45 -7.49
CA GLY A 50 3.19 -8.69 -6.26
C GLY A 50 2.05 -7.71 -5.98
N GLY A 51 1.45 -7.13 -7.02
CA GLY A 51 0.26 -6.29 -6.90
C GLY A 51 -0.96 -7.08 -6.40
N MET A 52 -1.14 -8.31 -6.89
CA MET A 52 -2.18 -9.23 -6.40
C MET A 52 -1.92 -9.63 -4.94
N LEU A 53 -0.69 -9.99 -4.59
CA LEU A 53 -0.31 -10.31 -3.21
C LEU A 53 -0.56 -9.12 -2.27
N LEU A 54 -0.18 -7.91 -2.68
CA LEU A 54 -0.42 -6.70 -1.91
C LEU A 54 -1.92 -6.46 -1.67
N LEU A 55 -2.77 -6.67 -2.68
CA LEU A 55 -4.22 -6.56 -2.54
C LEU A 55 -4.77 -7.55 -1.50
N MET A 56 -4.32 -8.81 -1.54
CA MET A 56 -4.71 -9.83 -0.56
C MET A 56 -4.26 -9.47 0.85
N LEU A 57 -3.00 -9.05 1.01
CA LEU A 57 -2.46 -8.61 2.31
C LEU A 57 -3.20 -7.37 2.85
N ALA A 58 -3.56 -6.43 1.97
CA ALA A 58 -4.32 -5.24 2.35
C ALA A 58 -5.74 -5.60 2.81
N ALA A 59 -6.43 -6.48 2.09
CA ALA A 59 -7.74 -6.98 2.49
C ALA A 59 -7.67 -7.67 3.86
N PHE A 60 -6.69 -8.56 4.04
CA PHE A 60 -6.51 -9.23 5.33
C PHE A 60 -6.16 -8.24 6.45
N ARG A 61 -5.31 -7.24 6.18
CA ARG A 61 -4.98 -6.18 7.14
C ARG A 61 -6.21 -5.39 7.57
N ILE A 62 -7.11 -5.07 6.65
CA ILE A 62 -8.34 -4.34 6.97
C ILE A 62 -9.24 -5.21 7.86
N LEU A 63 -9.46 -6.48 7.50
CA LEU A 63 -10.25 -7.41 8.30
C LEU A 63 -9.64 -7.60 9.70
N TRP A 64 -8.32 -7.80 9.77
CA TRP A 64 -7.58 -7.91 11.03
C TRP A 64 -7.71 -6.66 11.89
N ALA A 65 -7.59 -5.48 11.29
CA ALA A 65 -7.75 -4.21 11.99
C ALA A 65 -9.18 -4.05 12.53
N ILE A 66 -10.21 -4.54 11.83
CA ILE A 66 -11.59 -4.49 12.32
C ILE A 66 -11.82 -5.49 13.46
N SER A 67 -11.16 -6.66 13.43
CA SER A 67 -11.33 -7.71 14.44
C SER A 67 -10.58 -7.47 15.76
N VAL A 68 -9.66 -6.51 15.79
CA VAL A 68 -8.83 -6.23 16.97
C VAL A 68 -9.42 -5.08 17.79
N ASP A 69 -9.78 -5.38 19.04
CA ASP A 69 -10.43 -4.43 19.97
C ASP A 69 -9.49 -3.32 20.49
N LYS A 70 -8.19 -3.62 20.64
CA LYS A 70 -7.22 -2.70 21.24
C LYS A 70 -6.07 -2.44 20.28
N ARG A 71 -5.90 -1.19 19.90
CA ARG A 71 -4.78 -0.69 19.08
C ARG A 71 -4.44 0.74 19.47
N PRO A 72 -3.24 1.24 19.14
CA PRO A 72 -2.90 2.63 19.38
C PRO A 72 -3.90 3.57 18.69
N ALA A 73 -4.45 4.51 19.46
CA ALA A 73 -5.42 5.48 18.94
C ALA A 73 -4.75 6.45 17.96
N ALA A 74 -5.50 6.87 16.94
CA ALA A 74 -5.07 7.97 16.09
C ALA A 74 -5.01 9.25 16.92
N ALA A 75 -3.87 9.95 16.91
CA ALA A 75 -3.67 11.14 17.73
C ALA A 75 -4.65 12.28 17.40
N ASN A 76 -5.06 12.38 16.13
CA ASN A 76 -6.01 13.38 15.66
C ASN A 76 -6.71 12.92 14.37
N ILE A 77 -7.66 13.74 13.89
CA ILE A 77 -8.41 13.46 12.66
C ILE A 77 -7.53 13.41 11.41
N ALA A 78 -6.45 14.21 11.34
CA ALA A 78 -5.53 14.21 10.19
C ALA A 78 -4.79 12.86 10.07
N VAL A 79 -4.34 12.30 11.20
CA VAL A 79 -3.74 10.95 11.23
C VAL A 79 -4.75 9.90 10.77
N ARG A 80 -6.01 10.00 11.20
CA ARG A 80 -7.07 9.08 10.78
C ARG A 80 -7.32 9.18 9.28
N LEU A 81 -7.50 10.39 8.76
CA LEU A 81 -7.74 10.63 7.32
C LEU A 81 -6.55 10.19 6.47
N GLY A 82 -5.32 10.43 6.91
CA GLY A 82 -4.11 9.96 6.21
C GLY A 82 -4.06 8.44 6.09
N HIS A 83 -4.32 7.70 7.19
CA HIS A 83 -4.37 6.24 7.13
C HIS A 83 -5.56 5.73 6.31
N SER A 84 -6.72 6.36 6.41
CA SER A 84 -7.88 6.03 5.57
C SER A 84 -7.57 6.22 4.09
N ALA A 85 -6.90 7.32 3.71
CA ALA A 85 -6.46 7.54 2.34
C ALA A 85 -5.50 6.44 1.88
N LEU A 86 -4.49 6.09 2.68
CA LEU A 86 -3.58 4.99 2.34
C LEU A 86 -4.32 3.67 2.10
N TYR A 87 -5.31 3.32 2.93
CA TYR A 87 -6.13 2.12 2.71
C TYR A 87 -6.93 2.19 1.40
N VAL A 88 -7.58 3.33 1.12
CA VAL A 88 -8.35 3.51 -0.12
C VAL A 88 -7.47 3.34 -1.35
N PHE A 89 -6.32 4.01 -1.40
CA PHE A 89 -5.42 3.94 -2.55
C PHE A 89 -4.81 2.54 -2.74
N MET A 90 -4.52 1.86 -1.64
CA MET A 90 -3.98 0.50 -1.66
C MET A 90 -4.94 -0.54 -2.26
N ILE A 91 -6.25 -0.28 -2.22
CA ILE A 91 -7.25 -1.07 -2.94
C ILE A 91 -7.47 -0.52 -4.35
N ALA A 92 -7.64 0.79 -4.51
CA ALA A 92 -8.00 1.41 -5.78
C ALA A 92 -6.96 1.18 -6.90
N VAL A 93 -5.66 1.28 -6.58
CA VAL A 93 -4.57 1.10 -7.56
C VAL A 93 -4.57 -0.29 -8.19
N PRO A 94 -4.54 -1.41 -7.43
CA PRO A 94 -4.60 -2.75 -8.02
C PRO A 94 -5.97 -3.04 -8.64
N THR A 95 -7.08 -2.52 -8.12
CA THR A 95 -8.39 -2.67 -8.78
C THR A 95 -8.41 -2.04 -10.17
N ALA A 96 -7.81 -0.87 -10.38
CA ALA A 96 -7.69 -0.28 -11.72
C ALA A 96 -6.88 -1.17 -12.68
N ALA A 97 -5.83 -1.84 -12.20
CA ALA A 97 -5.08 -2.81 -12.99
C ALA A 97 -5.89 -4.07 -13.30
N LEU A 98 -6.69 -4.56 -12.35
CA LEU A 98 -7.56 -5.73 -12.55
C LEU A 98 -8.68 -5.45 -13.56
N ILE A 99 -9.26 -4.24 -13.55
CA ILE A 99 -10.24 -3.82 -14.56
C ILE A 99 -9.63 -3.90 -15.96
N ARG A 100 -8.39 -3.41 -16.13
CA ARG A 100 -7.67 -3.52 -17.40
C ARG A 100 -7.42 -4.98 -17.78
N GLU A 101 -6.93 -5.80 -16.85
CA GLU A 101 -6.63 -7.21 -17.11
C GLU A 101 -7.90 -7.99 -17.53
N ALA A 102 -9.03 -7.76 -16.84
CA ALA A 102 -10.30 -8.39 -17.17
C ALA A 102 -10.83 -7.95 -18.55
N ALA A 103 -10.56 -6.71 -18.94
CA ALA A 103 -11.00 -6.15 -20.21
C ALA A 103 -10.09 -6.52 -21.40
N ALA A 104 -8.89 -7.05 -21.14
CA ALA A 104 -7.89 -7.31 -22.17
C ALA A 104 -8.33 -8.37 -23.21
N ASN A 105 -9.18 -9.33 -22.80
CA ASN A 105 -9.67 -10.39 -23.68
C ASN A 105 -10.79 -9.94 -24.65
N ALA A 106 -11.45 -8.82 -24.37
CA ALA A 106 -12.59 -8.36 -25.18
C ALA A 106 -12.13 -7.57 -26.42
N SER A 107 -11.28 -6.56 -26.23
CA SER A 107 -10.62 -5.82 -27.30
C SER A 107 -9.49 -4.94 -26.74
N ALA A 108 -8.52 -4.59 -27.57
CA ALA A 108 -7.41 -3.72 -27.15
C ALA A 108 -7.84 -2.26 -26.90
N ASP A 109 -8.97 -1.81 -27.47
CA ASP A 109 -9.49 -0.44 -27.34
C ASP A 109 -10.93 -0.45 -26.81
N ASN A 110 -11.13 -0.95 -25.59
CA ASN A 110 -12.39 -0.80 -24.88
C ASN A 110 -12.24 0.13 -23.67
N TRP A 111 -13.39 0.45 -23.07
CA TRP A 111 -13.47 1.31 -21.89
C TRP A 111 -12.60 0.82 -20.72
N GLY A 112 -12.56 -0.48 -20.43
CA GLY A 112 -11.81 -1.04 -19.30
C GLY A 112 -10.30 -0.93 -19.47
N MET A 113 -9.81 -1.19 -20.69
CA MET A 113 -8.40 -0.95 -21.07
C MET A 113 -8.03 0.52 -20.87
N ARG A 114 -8.79 1.43 -21.47
CA ARG A 114 -8.57 2.89 -21.36
C ARG A 114 -8.64 3.37 -19.92
N PHE A 115 -9.61 2.88 -19.14
CA PHE A 115 -9.77 3.22 -17.73
C PHE A 115 -8.51 2.83 -16.94
N GLY A 116 -8.07 1.57 -17.02
CA GLY A 116 -6.93 1.13 -16.22
C GLY A 116 -5.61 1.75 -16.68
N ASP A 117 -5.40 1.96 -17.99
CA ASP A 117 -4.20 2.63 -18.50
C ASP A 117 -4.08 4.07 -17.99
N ILE A 118 -5.22 4.78 -17.94
CA ILE A 118 -5.28 6.16 -17.44
C ILE A 118 -5.12 6.21 -15.92
N TRP A 119 -5.89 5.41 -15.19
CA TRP A 119 -6.05 5.59 -13.75
C TRP A 119 -5.02 4.86 -12.92
N HIS A 120 -4.53 3.70 -13.35
CA HIS A 120 -3.59 2.92 -12.55
C HIS A 120 -2.33 3.72 -12.22
N ALA A 121 -1.67 4.30 -13.23
CA ALA A 121 -0.45 5.08 -13.02
C ALA A 121 -0.71 6.36 -12.21
N ARG A 122 -1.80 7.09 -12.50
CA ARG A 122 -2.16 8.33 -11.78
C ARG A 122 -2.43 8.07 -10.30
N LEU A 123 -3.22 7.04 -9.99
CA LEU A 123 -3.48 6.63 -8.62
C LEU A 123 -2.21 6.13 -7.94
N ALA A 124 -1.34 5.41 -8.67
CA ALA A 124 -0.07 4.93 -8.11
C ALA A 124 0.87 6.08 -7.70
N TYR A 125 1.02 7.13 -8.53
CA TYR A 125 1.82 8.30 -8.16
C TYR A 125 1.23 9.08 -7.00
N ALA A 126 -0.10 9.28 -6.97
CA ALA A 126 -0.77 9.90 -5.82
C ALA A 126 -0.56 9.06 -4.54
N PHE A 127 -0.63 7.74 -4.65
CA PHE A 127 -0.36 6.84 -3.54
C PHE A 127 1.10 6.91 -3.07
N LEU A 128 2.07 6.97 -3.99
CA LEU A 128 3.48 7.14 -3.68
C LEU A 128 3.72 8.43 -2.89
N PHE A 129 3.10 9.54 -3.29
CA PHE A 129 3.17 10.79 -2.55
C PHE A 129 2.65 10.65 -1.11
N LEU A 130 1.51 9.98 -0.92
CA LEU A 130 0.97 9.70 0.41
C LEU A 130 1.89 8.80 1.25
N ILE A 131 2.53 7.79 0.64
CA ILE A 131 3.48 6.90 1.32
C ILE A 131 4.71 7.69 1.76
N VAL A 132 5.29 8.52 0.88
CA VAL A 132 6.43 9.37 1.22
C VAL A 132 6.07 10.32 2.36
N GLY A 133 4.91 10.97 2.28
CA GLY A 133 4.40 11.82 3.36
C GLY A 133 4.20 11.06 4.67
N HIS A 134 3.66 9.85 4.63
CA HIS A 134 3.49 8.98 5.79
C HIS A 134 4.83 8.62 6.45
N ILE A 135 5.82 8.21 5.66
CA ILE A 135 7.17 7.89 6.14
C ILE A 135 7.81 9.13 6.77
N PHE A 136 7.76 10.27 6.06
CA PHE A 136 8.28 11.54 6.56
C PHE A 136 7.66 11.91 7.92
N MET A 137 6.33 11.83 8.05
CA MET A 137 5.65 12.14 9.30
C MET A 137 6.03 11.18 10.42
N ALA A 138 6.20 9.89 10.14
CA ALA A 138 6.64 8.92 11.13
C ALA A 138 8.03 9.28 11.69
N PHE A 139 8.97 9.67 10.83
CA PHE A 139 10.29 10.16 11.26
C PHE A 139 10.23 11.52 11.97
N TYR A 140 9.40 12.45 11.49
CA TYR A 140 9.23 13.76 12.11
C TYR A 140 8.74 13.64 13.56
N HIS A 141 7.69 12.87 13.80
CA HIS A 141 7.16 12.63 15.16
C HIS A 141 8.11 11.79 16.03
N GLN A 142 8.87 10.86 15.42
CA GLN A 142 9.94 10.15 16.12
C GLN A 142 10.98 11.12 16.68
N TRP A 143 11.44 12.06 15.85
CA TRP A 143 12.43 13.06 16.23
C TRP A 143 11.90 14.04 17.29
N ARG A 144 10.60 14.32 17.28
CA ARG A 144 9.89 15.09 18.32
C ARG A 144 9.73 14.35 19.65
N GLY A 145 10.12 13.08 19.73
CA GLY A 145 10.10 12.28 20.96
C GLY A 145 8.84 11.43 21.19
N GLU A 146 7.90 11.39 20.24
CA GLU A 146 6.63 10.66 20.36
C GLU A 146 6.76 9.12 20.21
N LYS A 147 7.99 8.63 19.93
CA LYS A 147 8.35 7.20 19.82
C LYS A 147 7.39 6.36 18.96
N LEU A 148 6.91 6.93 17.84
CA LEU A 148 5.93 6.28 16.97
C LEU A 148 6.51 5.05 16.25
N LEU A 149 7.78 5.08 15.87
CA LEU A 149 8.39 3.96 15.13
C LEU A 149 8.46 2.70 16.00
N GLN A 150 8.67 2.86 17.31
CA GLN A 150 8.70 1.74 18.25
C GLN A 150 7.36 0.99 18.35
N ARG A 151 6.24 1.62 17.94
CA ARG A 151 4.94 0.93 17.87
C ARG A 151 4.92 -0.13 16.77
N MET A 152 5.77 0.01 15.75
CA MET A 152 5.83 -0.83 14.56
C MET A 152 7.11 -1.65 14.42
N ILE A 153 8.16 -1.35 15.20
CA ILE A 153 9.45 -2.04 15.21
C ILE A 153 9.51 -3.04 16.40
N GLY A 154 10.29 -4.13 16.26
CA GLY A 154 10.59 -5.12 17.30
C GLY A 154 9.62 -6.29 17.35
#